data_AF-A0A7C7UM40-F1
#
_entry.id   AF-A0A7C7UM40-F1
#
_cell.length_a   1.000
_cell.length_b   1.000
_cell.length_c   1.000
_cell.angle_alpha   90.00
_cell.angle_beta   90.00
_cell.angle_gamma   90.00
#
_symmetry.space_group_name_H-M   'P 1'
#
loop_
_entity.id
_entity.type
_entity.pdbx_description
1 polymer ?
#
loop_
_entity_poly.entity_id
_entity_poly.type
_entity_poly.pdbx_seq_one_letter_code
_entity_poly.pdbx_strand_id
1 'polypeptide(L)'
;MAGDDTGDTGQGIEQIGHRDTRLWLWLLGSDSSRNDRPAGLTGLDRWCKVKRPFQPGCSVKEILLPFLQSLFESLRDLLPILLVITFFQLVVLRQPMPNLAELLYGTFLVVLGLTLFVQGLRMGLFPLGESMAYAFARKGSLLWLLAFAFALGFGTTVAEPALIAVAEEASEVAAGYGAIANSPQAMKAYADGLRYTGKTDDALKEYKMVLKKYRL
;
A
#
# COMPACT_ATOMS: atom_id res chain seq x y z
N MET A 1 -33.61 -24.20 -55.26
CA MET A 1 -34.06 -24.59 -53.90
C MET A 1 -32.78 -24.87 -53.10
N ALA A 2 -32.21 -23.94 -52.31
CA ALA A 2 -32.67 -23.31 -51.05
C ALA A 2 -32.79 -24.36 -49.92
N GLY A 3 -32.23 -24.23 -48.70
CA GLY A 3 -31.34 -23.27 -48.01
C GLY A 3 -30.47 -24.08 -47.02
N ASP A 4 -29.25 -23.68 -46.64
CA ASP A 4 -28.86 -22.70 -45.61
C ASP A 4 -29.63 -22.84 -44.27
N ASP A 5 -29.01 -23.54 -43.31
CA ASP A 5 -29.38 -23.57 -41.89
C ASP A 5 -28.17 -23.15 -41.05
N THR A 6 -27.90 -21.85 -41.05
CA THR A 6 -27.10 -21.19 -40.00
C THR A 6 -28.04 -20.83 -38.85
N GLY A 7 -28.09 -21.73 -37.86
CA GLY A 7 -28.84 -21.54 -36.62
C GLY A 7 -28.23 -20.44 -35.74
N ASP A 8 -28.86 -19.28 -35.79
CA ASP A 8 -28.77 -18.15 -34.87
C ASP A 8 -29.09 -18.59 -33.43
N THR A 9 -28.06 -18.71 -32.58
CA THR A 9 -28.18 -18.69 -31.12
C THR A 9 -27.86 -17.29 -30.61
N GLY A 10 -28.82 -16.39 -30.75
CA GLY A 10 -28.80 -15.06 -30.17
C GLY A 10 -30.17 -14.68 -29.63
N GLN A 11 -30.55 -15.18 -28.44
CA GLN A 11 -31.53 -14.51 -27.57
C GLN A 11 -31.64 -15.21 -26.21
N GLY A 12 -31.40 -14.46 -25.13
CA GLY A 12 -31.96 -14.80 -23.81
C GLY A 12 -31.00 -14.97 -22.64
N ILE A 13 -30.01 -14.09 -22.44
CA ILE A 13 -29.41 -13.86 -21.11
C ILE A 13 -28.82 -12.44 -21.01
N GLU A 14 -29.67 -11.45 -21.26
CA GLU A 14 -29.45 -10.10 -20.76
C GLU A 14 -30.76 -9.72 -20.07
N GLN A 15 -30.69 -8.99 -18.95
CA GLN A 15 -31.73 -8.79 -17.94
C GLN A 15 -31.68 -9.80 -16.78
N ILE A 16 -30.89 -9.46 -15.74
CA ILE A 16 -31.26 -9.44 -14.30
C ILE A 16 -29.97 -9.11 -13.54
N GLY A 17 -29.90 -7.92 -12.93
CA GLY A 17 -28.79 -7.57 -12.04
C GLY A 17 -28.41 -6.10 -11.93
N HIS A 18 -29.15 -5.18 -12.58
CA HIS A 18 -28.97 -3.74 -12.38
C HIS A 18 -29.63 -3.30 -11.05
N ARG A 19 -29.04 -3.70 -9.91
CA ARG A 19 -29.26 -3.04 -8.63
C ARG A 19 -28.02 -2.23 -8.27
N ASP A 20 -28.08 -0.98 -8.69
CA ASP A 20 -27.68 0.16 -7.89
C ASP A 20 -26.20 0.23 -7.44
N THR A 21 -25.30 0.22 -8.41
CA THR A 21 -23.91 0.71 -8.23
C THR A 21 -23.84 2.25 -8.06
N ARG A 22 -24.96 2.97 -8.23
CA ARG A 22 -25.01 4.44 -8.09
C ARG A 22 -25.00 4.88 -6.63
N LEU A 23 -25.53 4.08 -5.72
CA LEU A 23 -25.48 4.34 -4.27
C LEU A 23 -24.05 4.21 -3.70
N TRP A 24 -23.24 3.29 -4.24
CA TRP A 24 -21.83 3.14 -3.86
C TRP A 24 -20.95 4.32 -4.34
N LEU A 25 -21.28 4.93 -5.48
CA LEU A 25 -20.57 6.09 -6.01
C LEU A 25 -20.86 7.38 -5.23
N TRP A 26 -22.03 7.52 -4.59
CA TRP A 26 -22.38 8.70 -3.80
C TRP A 26 -21.70 8.70 -2.40
N LEU A 27 -21.45 7.52 -1.82
CA LEU A 27 -20.79 7.36 -0.52
C LEU A 27 -19.26 7.56 -0.55
N LEU A 28 -18.64 7.53 -1.72
CA LEU A 28 -17.19 7.70 -1.92
C LEU A 28 -16.75 9.11 -2.28
N GLY A 29 -17.64 10.12 -2.17
CA GLY A 29 -17.27 11.53 -2.07
C GLY A 29 -16.11 11.97 -2.97
N SER A 30 -16.33 11.87 -4.30
CA SER A 30 -15.50 12.51 -5.32
C SER A 30 -16.43 13.03 -6.41
N ASP A 31 -16.72 14.33 -6.33
CA ASP A 31 -17.58 15.06 -7.25
C ASP A 31 -16.90 15.13 -8.64
N SER A 32 -17.46 14.38 -9.60
CA SER A 32 -17.12 14.46 -11.01
C SER A 32 -17.99 15.54 -11.65
N SER A 33 -17.54 16.79 -11.56
CA SER A 33 -18.09 17.89 -12.34
C SER A 33 -17.02 18.92 -12.68
N ARG A 34 -16.28 18.68 -13.77
CA ARG A 34 -15.75 19.76 -14.62
C ARG A 34 -15.39 19.28 -16.02
N ASN A 35 -16.41 19.24 -16.87
CA ASN A 35 -16.25 19.32 -18.32
C ASN A 35 -15.87 20.76 -18.71
N ASP A 36 -14.59 21.11 -18.52
CA ASP A 36 -13.98 22.29 -19.16
C ASP A 36 -13.07 21.78 -20.27
N ARG A 37 -13.61 21.54 -21.47
CA ARG A 37 -12.82 21.38 -22.70
C ARG A 37 -12.50 22.76 -23.28
N PRO A 38 -11.29 23.31 -23.13
CA PRO A 38 -10.91 24.48 -23.91
C PRO A 38 -10.66 24.05 -25.36
N ALA A 39 -11.47 24.58 -26.26
CA ALA A 39 -11.22 24.57 -27.69
C ALA A 39 -9.93 25.34 -28.00
N GLY A 40 -9.06 24.78 -28.85
CA GLY A 40 -8.05 25.54 -29.59
C GLY A 40 -6.77 25.94 -28.86
N LEU A 41 -6.08 25.02 -28.18
CA LEU A 41 -4.72 25.26 -27.66
C LEU A 41 -3.69 24.37 -28.35
N THR A 42 -2.83 25.03 -29.12
CA THR A 42 -1.62 24.50 -29.76
C THR A 42 -0.69 23.82 -28.75
N GLY A 43 -0.01 22.77 -29.21
CA GLY A 43 0.68 21.80 -28.37
C GLY A 43 1.75 22.35 -27.42
N LEU A 44 2.28 23.57 -27.64
CA LEU A 44 3.28 24.18 -26.77
C LEU A 44 2.68 24.78 -25.48
N ASP A 45 1.45 25.30 -25.55
CA ASP A 45 0.81 26.03 -24.46
C ASP A 45 0.38 25.09 -23.32
N ARG A 46 0.21 23.80 -23.66
CA ARG A 46 -0.18 22.73 -22.74
C ARG A 46 0.97 22.30 -21.81
N TRP A 47 2.21 22.35 -22.27
CA TRP A 47 3.38 21.92 -21.49
C TRP A 47 3.84 22.98 -20.47
N CYS A 48 3.61 24.27 -20.75
CA CYS A 48 3.97 25.34 -19.82
C CYS A 48 3.03 25.41 -18.59
N LYS A 49 1.81 24.84 -18.69
CA LYS A 49 0.82 24.86 -17.58
C LYS A 49 0.97 23.69 -16.60
N VAL A 50 1.59 22.59 -17.02
CA VAL A 50 1.88 21.41 -16.18
C VAL A 50 3.21 21.54 -15.43
N LYS A 51 4.06 22.51 -15.79
CA LYS A 51 5.42 22.66 -15.27
C LYS A 51 5.65 23.97 -14.51
N ARG A 52 4.81 24.27 -13.53
CA ARG A 52 5.03 25.38 -12.59
C ARG A 52 5.12 24.83 -11.15
N PRO A 53 6.20 24.14 -10.73
CA PRO A 53 6.50 24.12 -9.32
C PRO A 53 6.91 25.56 -8.96
N PHE A 54 6.23 26.15 -7.99
CA PHE A 54 6.58 27.44 -7.39
C PHE A 54 6.38 28.68 -8.31
N GLN A 55 5.17 29.25 -8.29
CA GLN A 55 4.96 30.60 -8.81
C GLN A 55 5.47 31.64 -7.80
N PRO A 56 6.43 32.52 -8.15
CA PRO A 56 6.89 33.56 -7.27
C PRO A 56 5.86 34.70 -7.26
N GLY A 57 5.00 34.71 -6.23
CA GLY A 57 3.95 35.71 -6.05
C GLY A 57 2.86 35.36 -5.04
N CYS A 58 2.93 34.21 -4.37
CA CYS A 58 1.83 33.75 -3.52
C CYS A 58 1.61 34.63 -2.30
N SER A 59 0.39 35.17 -2.21
CA SER A 59 -0.19 35.55 -0.92
C SER A 59 -0.26 34.31 -0.02
N VAL A 60 -0.02 34.44 1.29
CA VAL A 60 -0.06 33.32 2.25
C VAL A 60 -1.34 32.48 2.10
N LYS A 61 -2.45 33.12 1.71
CA LYS A 61 -3.73 32.46 1.44
C LYS A 61 -3.70 31.41 0.30
N GLU A 62 -2.89 31.64 -0.74
CA GLU A 62 -2.76 30.72 -1.88
C GLU A 62 -1.88 29.51 -1.60
N ILE A 63 -0.99 29.59 -0.60
CA ILE A 63 -0.21 28.44 -0.10
C ILE A 63 -0.99 27.69 0.99
N LEU A 64 -1.74 28.43 1.81
CA LEU A 64 -2.47 27.86 2.93
C LEU A 64 -3.65 26.99 2.47
N LEU A 65 -4.37 27.39 1.42
CA LEU A 65 -5.49 26.61 0.86
C LEU A 65 -5.08 25.19 0.40
N PRO A 66 -4.06 25.02 -0.47
CA PRO A 66 -3.63 23.69 -0.91
C PRO A 66 -2.98 22.89 0.21
N PHE A 67 -2.29 23.55 1.15
CA PHE A 67 -1.74 22.86 2.33
C PHE A 67 -2.84 22.33 3.26
N LEU A 68 -3.90 23.10 3.50
CA LEU A 68 -5.10 22.66 4.24
C LEU A 68 -5.79 21.48 3.54
N GLN A 69 -5.84 21.48 2.20
CA GLN A 69 -6.35 20.34 1.44
C GLN A 69 -5.49 19.09 1.64
N SER A 70 -4.15 19.20 1.55
CA SER A 70 -3.24 18.08 1.85
C SER A 70 -3.34 17.57 3.28
N LEU A 71 -3.56 18.46 4.26
CA LEU A 71 -3.82 18.08 5.65
C LEU A 71 -5.13 17.28 5.78
N PHE A 72 -6.18 17.70 5.07
CA PHE A 72 -7.47 17.01 5.09
C PHE A 72 -7.41 15.65 4.40
N GLU A 73 -6.65 15.52 3.31
CA GLU A 73 -6.35 14.22 2.68
C GLU A 73 -5.65 13.29 3.68
N SER A 74 -4.60 13.77 4.34
CA SER A 74 -3.85 12.98 5.33
C SER A 74 -4.71 12.58 6.55
N LEU A 75 -5.62 13.46 6.99
CA LEU A 75 -6.62 13.15 8.00
C LEU A 75 -7.58 12.04 7.55
N ARG A 76 -8.01 12.06 6.29
CA ARG A 76 -8.91 11.06 5.72
C ARG A 76 -8.24 9.69 5.62
N ASP A 77 -6.95 9.65 5.33
CA ASP A 77 -6.15 8.42 5.31
C ASP A 77 -5.95 7.84 6.72
N LEU A 78 -5.81 8.69 7.73
CA LEU A 78 -5.66 8.29 9.12
C LEU A 78 -6.99 7.87 9.77
N LEU A 79 -8.11 8.45 9.32
CA LEU A 79 -9.45 8.23 9.87
C LEU A 79 -9.84 6.74 10.04
N PRO A 80 -9.66 5.84 9.05
CA PRO A 80 -10.00 4.43 9.23
C PRO A 80 -9.19 3.77 10.35
N ILE A 81 -7.91 4.12 10.52
CA ILE A 81 -7.07 3.59 11.60
C ILE A 81 -7.57 4.10 12.95
N LEU A 82 -7.84 5.40 13.07
CA LEU A 82 -8.40 5.99 14.28
C LEU A 82 -9.76 5.39 14.65
N LEU A 83 -10.60 5.14 13.66
CA LEU A 83 -11.91 4.52 13.84
C LEU A 83 -11.75 3.11 14.42
N VAL A 84 -10.89 2.29 13.84
CA VAL A 84 -10.62 0.94 14.34
C VAL A 84 -10.09 0.99 15.77
N ILE A 85 -9.07 1.82 16.06
CA ILE A 85 -8.51 1.93 17.42
C ILE A 85 -9.57 2.38 18.43
N THR A 86 -10.36 3.39 18.10
CA THR A 86 -11.41 3.93 18.99
C THR A 86 -12.53 2.91 19.21
N PHE A 87 -12.90 2.16 18.16
CA PHE A 87 -13.86 1.07 18.26
C PHE A 87 -13.38 -0.02 19.23
N PHE A 88 -12.15 -0.51 19.08
CA PHE A 88 -11.60 -1.52 19.98
C PHE A 88 -11.47 -1.00 21.42
N GLN A 89 -11.02 0.24 21.61
CA GLN A 89 -10.84 0.80 22.95
C GLN A 89 -12.16 1.01 23.70
N LEU A 90 -13.19 1.54 23.03
CA LEU A 90 -14.48 1.83 23.67
C LEU A 90 -15.38 0.60 23.78
N VAL A 91 -15.45 -0.21 22.71
CA VAL A 91 -16.39 -1.34 22.63
C VAL A 91 -15.79 -2.61 23.22
N VAL A 92 -14.54 -2.94 22.89
CA VAL A 92 -13.90 -4.21 23.29
C VAL A 92 -13.22 -4.08 24.66
N LEU A 93 -12.35 -3.09 24.86
CA LEU A 93 -11.58 -2.95 26.11
C LEU A 93 -12.32 -2.20 27.23
N ARG A 94 -13.39 -1.46 26.91
CA ARG A 94 -14.20 -0.68 27.88
C ARG A 94 -13.39 0.23 28.82
N GLN A 95 -12.27 0.77 28.37
CA GLN A 95 -11.51 1.74 29.15
C GLN A 95 -11.88 3.17 28.78
N PRO A 96 -12.19 4.05 29.75
CA PRO A 96 -12.39 5.46 29.46
C PRO A 96 -11.06 6.07 29.02
N MET A 97 -11.02 6.74 27.86
CA MET A 97 -9.82 7.42 27.36
C MET A 97 -9.33 8.44 28.40
N PRO A 98 -8.22 8.17 29.11
CA PRO A 98 -7.60 9.19 29.95
C PRO A 98 -6.93 10.20 29.01
N ASN A 99 -7.18 11.49 29.24
CA ASN A 99 -6.55 12.62 28.53
C ASN A 99 -6.86 12.75 27.02
N LEU A 100 -8.09 13.15 26.67
CA LEU A 100 -8.43 13.56 25.29
C LEU A 100 -7.47 14.61 24.71
N ALA A 101 -6.94 15.51 25.55
CA ALA A 101 -5.99 16.53 25.14
C ALA A 101 -4.68 15.94 24.59
N GLU A 102 -4.19 14.85 25.19
CA GLU A 102 -2.97 14.16 24.78
C GLU A 102 -3.18 13.41 23.46
N LEU A 103 -4.34 12.77 23.30
CA LEU A 103 -4.74 12.13 22.04
C LEU A 103 -4.87 13.15 20.89
N LEU A 104 -5.49 14.30 21.14
CA LEU A 104 -5.63 15.37 20.14
C LEU A 104 -4.27 15.93 19.73
N TYR A 105 -3.37 16.15 20.68
CA TYR A 105 -2.02 16.62 20.40
C TYR A 105 -1.20 15.60 19.61
N GLY A 106 -1.25 14.32 20.00
CA GLY A 106 -0.60 13.24 19.27
C GLY A 106 -1.15 13.10 17.85
N THR A 107 -2.47 13.11 17.70
CA THR A 107 -3.14 13.04 16.38
C THR A 107 -2.73 14.21 15.49
N PHE A 108 -2.70 15.43 16.04
CA PHE A 108 -2.25 16.61 15.32
C PHE A 108 -0.80 16.46 14.82
N LEU A 109 0.11 15.98 15.69
CA LEU A 109 1.51 15.78 15.33
C LEU A 109 1.68 14.70 14.26
N VAL A 110 0.92 13.60 14.34
CA VAL A 110 0.92 12.53 13.31
C VAL A 110 0.41 13.05 11.97
N VAL A 111 -0.69 13.81 11.95
CA VAL A 111 -1.25 14.37 10.71
C VAL A 111 -0.27 15.33 10.06
N LEU A 112 0.35 16.21 10.86
CA LEU A 112 1.34 17.14 10.37
C LEU A 112 2.58 16.41 9.84
N GLY A 113 3.07 15.40 10.57
CA GLY A 113 4.19 14.55 10.16
C GLY A 113 3.91 13.76 8.87
N LEU A 114 2.74 13.13 8.77
CA LEU A 114 2.32 12.38 7.58
C LEU A 114 2.20 13.29 6.36
N THR A 115 1.61 14.48 6.53
CA THR A 115 1.47 15.46 5.45
C THR A 115 2.83 15.91 4.93
N LEU A 116 3.76 16.26 5.84
CA LEU A 116 5.12 16.64 5.46
C LEU A 116 5.90 15.48 4.82
N PHE A 117 5.72 14.26 5.33
CA PHE A 117 6.35 13.05 4.78
C PHE A 117 5.86 12.76 3.36
N VAL A 118 4.54 12.70 3.14
CA VAL A 118 3.94 12.45 1.82
C VAL A 118 4.35 13.53 0.83
N GLN A 119 4.34 14.79 1.25
CA GLN A 119 4.77 15.89 0.40
C GLN A 119 6.26 15.79 0.04
N GLY A 120 7.11 15.42 1.00
CA GLY A 120 8.53 15.16 0.78
C GLY A 120 8.78 13.99 -0.17
N LEU A 121 8.03 12.90 -0.05
CA LEU A 121 8.10 11.76 -0.97
C LEU A 121 7.73 12.13 -2.40
N ARG A 122 6.66 12.93 -2.58
CA ARG A 122 6.23 13.39 -3.90
C ARG A 122 7.27 14.29 -4.58
N MET A 123 7.98 15.13 -3.83
CA MET A 123 9.02 16.00 -4.38
C MET A 123 10.35 15.29 -4.61
N GLY A 124 10.69 14.29 -3.79
CA GLY A 124 11.98 13.61 -3.83
C GLY A 124 11.93 12.23 -4.47
N LEU A 125 11.23 11.29 -3.82
CA LEU A 125 11.30 9.86 -4.15
C LEU A 125 10.57 9.53 -5.45
N PHE A 126 9.43 10.17 -5.72
CA PHE A 126 8.63 9.93 -6.92
C PHE A 126 9.34 10.35 -8.22
N PRO A 127 9.86 11.58 -8.36
CA PRO A 127 10.60 11.96 -9.57
C PRO A 127 11.89 11.15 -9.76
N LEU A 128 12.53 10.74 -8.65
CA LEU A 128 13.67 9.83 -8.71
C LEU A 128 13.25 8.48 -9.30
N GLY A 129 12.18 7.87 -8.78
CA GLY A 129 11.63 6.61 -9.27
C GLY A 129 11.20 6.67 -10.73
N GLU A 130 10.47 7.72 -11.12
CA GLU A 130 10.03 7.94 -12.52
C GLU A 130 11.21 8.06 -13.48
N SER A 131 12.25 8.81 -13.11
CA SER A 131 13.43 8.99 -13.95
C SER A 131 14.20 7.67 -14.16
N MET A 132 14.31 6.84 -13.11
CA MET A 132 14.96 5.53 -13.16
C MET A 132 14.12 4.53 -13.98
N ALA A 133 12.81 4.48 -13.74
CA ALA A 133 11.89 3.63 -14.50
C ALA A 133 11.90 3.99 -15.99
N TYR A 134 11.88 5.28 -16.33
CA TYR A 134 11.98 5.75 -17.71
C TYR A 134 13.31 5.38 -18.35
N ALA A 135 14.42 5.48 -17.61
CA ALA A 135 15.73 5.05 -18.11
C ALA A 135 15.78 3.54 -18.42
N PHE A 136 15.18 2.70 -17.57
CA PHE A 136 15.08 1.25 -17.83
C PHE A 136 14.15 0.92 -19.01
N ALA A 137 13.01 1.59 -19.11
CA ALA A 137 12.07 1.42 -20.21
C ALA A 137 12.70 1.82 -21.56
N ARG A 138 13.39 2.96 -21.62
CA ARG A 138 14.04 3.45 -22.85
C ARG A 138 15.22 2.59 -23.30
N LYS A 139 15.89 1.92 -22.36
CA LYS A 139 16.97 0.96 -22.67
C LYS A 139 16.43 -0.37 -23.23
N GLY A 140 15.10 -0.55 -23.27
CA GLY A 140 14.43 -1.72 -23.85
C GLY A 140 14.50 -2.97 -22.98
N SER A 141 14.90 -2.86 -21.71
CA SER A 141 15.04 -4.02 -20.85
C SER A 141 13.89 -4.15 -19.85
N LEU A 142 12.83 -4.81 -20.32
CA LEU A 142 11.68 -5.18 -19.49
C LEU A 142 12.10 -5.99 -18.26
N LEU A 143 13.13 -6.84 -18.39
CA LEU A 143 13.66 -7.63 -17.27
C LEU A 143 14.21 -6.74 -16.15
N TRP A 144 14.95 -5.67 -16.47
CA TRP A 144 15.48 -4.75 -15.46
C TRP A 144 14.38 -3.92 -14.80
N LEU A 145 13.37 -3.49 -15.56
CA LEU A 145 12.21 -2.80 -15.02
C LEU A 145 11.43 -3.70 -14.06
N LEU A 146 11.20 -4.95 -14.45
CA LEU A 146 10.47 -5.92 -13.64
C LEU A 146 11.27 -6.32 -12.39
N ALA A 147 12.59 -6.52 -12.50
CA ALA A 147 13.45 -6.79 -11.36
C ALA A 147 13.47 -5.63 -10.36
N PHE A 148 13.49 -4.39 -10.83
CA PHE A 148 13.42 -3.20 -9.97
C PHE A 148 12.07 -3.07 -9.25
N ALA A 149 10.96 -3.20 -9.98
CA ALA A 149 9.61 -3.17 -9.40
C ALA A 149 9.40 -4.32 -8.41
N PHE A 150 9.90 -5.52 -8.75
CA PHE A 150 9.88 -6.67 -7.86
C PHE A 150 10.70 -6.42 -6.59
N ALA A 151 11.91 -5.87 -6.70
CA ALA A 151 12.74 -5.56 -5.54
C ALA A 151 12.10 -4.51 -4.62
N LEU A 152 11.47 -3.47 -5.17
CA LEU A 152 10.72 -2.50 -4.37
C LEU A 152 9.52 -3.13 -3.66
N GLY A 153 8.71 -3.93 -4.38
CA GLY A 153 7.57 -4.64 -3.79
C GLY A 153 7.99 -5.63 -2.71
N PHE A 154 8.95 -6.50 -3.02
CA PHE A 154 9.52 -7.46 -2.08
C PHE A 154 10.15 -6.76 -0.86
N GLY A 155 10.86 -5.65 -1.09
CA GLY A 155 11.43 -4.84 -0.03
C GLY A 155 10.38 -4.29 0.93
N THR A 156 9.25 -3.79 0.42
CA THR A 156 8.15 -3.31 1.26
C THR A 156 7.48 -4.42 2.08
N THR A 157 7.34 -5.63 1.53
CA THR A 157 6.76 -6.78 2.26
C THR A 157 7.71 -7.34 3.30
N VAL A 158 9.01 -7.47 3.00
CA VAL A 158 10.01 -7.94 3.98
C VAL A 158 10.22 -6.94 5.11
N ALA A 159 10.08 -5.65 4.82
CA ALA A 159 10.15 -4.57 5.82
C ALA A 159 8.84 -4.42 6.63
N GLU A 160 7.77 -5.12 6.25
CA GLU A 160 6.49 -5.03 6.96
C GLU A 160 6.60 -5.68 8.35
N PRO A 161 6.35 -4.94 9.45
CA PRO A 161 6.49 -5.47 10.80
C PRO A 161 5.48 -6.59 11.11
N ALA A 162 4.33 -6.62 10.44
CA ALA A 162 3.34 -7.67 10.59
C ALA A 162 3.87 -9.05 10.16
N LEU A 163 4.62 -9.12 9.06
CA LEU A 163 5.22 -10.38 8.59
C LEU A 163 6.28 -10.90 9.58
N ILE A 164 7.06 -9.99 10.17
CA ILE A 164 8.07 -10.33 11.18
C ILE A 164 7.40 -10.94 12.41
N ALA A 165 6.33 -10.32 12.92
CA ALA A 165 5.60 -10.82 14.09
C ALA A 165 4.96 -12.19 13.83
N VAL A 166 4.36 -12.40 12.65
CA VAL A 166 3.77 -13.70 12.30
C VAL A 166 4.84 -14.80 12.16
N ALA A 167 6.02 -14.47 11.62
CA ALA A 167 7.13 -15.43 11.52
C ALA A 167 7.67 -15.83 12.90
N GLU A 168 7.74 -14.88 13.83
CA GLU A 168 8.11 -15.12 15.23
C GLU A 168 7.10 -16.04 15.93
N GLU A 169 5.80 -15.71 15.83
CA GLU A 169 4.72 -16.53 16.38
C GLU A 169 4.70 -17.95 15.78
N ALA A 170 4.88 -18.07 14.46
CA ALA A 170 4.94 -19.37 13.78
C ALA A 170 6.12 -20.22 14.28
N SER A 171 7.25 -19.59 14.65
CA SER A 171 8.40 -20.29 15.24
C SER A 171 8.11 -20.78 16.66
N GLU A 172 7.40 -20.00 17.47
CA GLU A 172 7.00 -20.37 18.82
C GLU A 172 6.01 -21.54 18.82
N VAL A 173 5.00 -21.45 17.96
CA VAL A 173 4.02 -22.52 17.78
C VAL A 173 4.70 -23.80 17.26
N ALA A 174 5.61 -23.70 16.29
CA ALA A 174 6.34 -24.86 15.76
C ALA A 174 7.25 -25.53 16.82
N ALA A 175 7.87 -24.76 17.72
CA ALA A 175 8.65 -25.27 18.83
C ALA A 175 7.75 -25.93 19.89
N GLY A 176 6.58 -25.34 20.17
CA GLY A 176 5.57 -25.89 21.08
C GLY A 176 5.01 -27.25 20.63
N TYR A 177 4.83 -27.44 19.32
CA TYR A 177 4.39 -28.71 18.73
C TYR A 177 5.53 -29.71 18.45
N GLY A 178 6.78 -29.37 18.80
CA GLY A 178 7.94 -30.25 18.61
C GLY A 178 8.38 -30.43 17.15
N ALA A 179 7.92 -29.57 16.24
CA ALA A 179 8.35 -29.57 14.84
C ALA A 179 9.79 -29.02 14.68
N ILE A 180 10.23 -28.16 15.60
CA ILE A 180 11.60 -27.63 15.70
C ILE A 180 12.12 -27.74 17.14
N ALA A 181 13.44 -27.66 17.31
CA ALA A 181 14.04 -27.63 18.65
C ALA A 181 13.58 -26.39 19.42
N ASN A 182 13.25 -26.57 20.70
CA ASN A 182 12.82 -25.49 21.60
C ASN A 182 14.03 -24.70 22.13
N SER A 183 14.90 -24.26 21.21
CA SER A 183 16.06 -23.42 21.49
C SER A 183 15.89 -22.06 20.82
N PRO A 184 16.33 -20.95 21.46
CA PRO A 184 16.22 -19.61 20.89
C PRO A 184 16.92 -19.48 19.52
N GLN A 185 17.98 -20.26 19.29
CA GLN A 185 18.68 -20.26 18.01
C GLN A 185 17.85 -20.91 16.89
N ALA A 186 17.19 -22.04 17.18
CA ALA A 186 16.39 -22.76 16.18
C ALA A 186 15.12 -22.00 15.79
N MET A 187 14.46 -21.35 16.76
CA MET A 187 13.27 -20.53 16.51
C MET A 187 13.61 -19.31 15.65
N LYS A 188 14.72 -18.62 15.94
CA LYS A 188 15.18 -17.48 15.15
C LYS A 188 15.54 -17.87 13.73
N ALA A 189 16.27 -18.99 13.54
CA ALA A 189 16.59 -19.50 12.22
C ALA A 189 15.34 -19.89 11.42
N TYR A 190 14.32 -20.44 12.09
CA TYR A 190 13.03 -20.76 11.48
C TYR A 190 12.25 -19.51 11.06
N ALA A 191 12.16 -18.50 11.94
CA ALA A 191 11.48 -17.23 11.67
C ALA A 191 12.16 -16.44 10.54
N ASP A 192 13.50 -16.34 10.55
CA ASP A 192 14.26 -15.71 9.47
C ASP A 192 14.13 -16.50 8.15
N GLY A 193 14.08 -17.84 8.23
CA GLY A 193 13.77 -18.69 7.09
C GLY A 193 12.43 -18.32 6.45
N LEU A 194 11.36 -18.25 7.24
CA LEU A 194 10.02 -17.88 6.79
C LEU A 194 9.96 -16.49 6.13
N ARG A 195 10.80 -15.55 6.57
CA ARG A 195 10.83 -14.17 6.04
C ARG A 195 11.60 -14.03 4.74
N TYR A 196 12.75 -14.69 4.62
CA TYR A 196 13.68 -14.45 3.50
C TYR A 196 13.66 -15.54 2.44
N THR A 197 13.31 -16.77 2.81
CA THR A 197 13.45 -17.92 1.92
C THR A 197 12.23 -18.82 2.01
N GLY A 198 11.46 -18.87 0.92
CA GLY A 198 10.46 -19.93 0.73
C GLY A 198 11.03 -21.36 0.68
N LYS A 199 12.33 -21.54 0.98
CA LYS A 199 13.02 -22.82 1.12
C LYS A 199 13.74 -22.92 2.47
N THR A 200 13.23 -23.82 3.29
CA THR A 200 13.72 -24.26 4.60
C THR A 200 14.99 -25.13 4.50
N ASP A 201 15.88 -24.87 3.54
CA ASP A 201 17.06 -25.73 3.33
C ASP A 201 18.17 -25.47 4.36
N ASP A 202 18.25 -24.26 4.92
CA ASP A 202 19.27 -23.90 5.91
C ASP A 202 18.89 -24.35 7.34
N ALA A 203 17.60 -24.31 7.70
CA ALA A 203 17.11 -24.89 8.97
C ALA A 203 17.34 -26.41 9.04
N LEU A 204 17.25 -27.11 7.91
CA LEU A 204 17.52 -28.54 7.80
C LEU A 204 19.02 -28.88 7.94
N LYS A 205 19.94 -27.99 7.54
CA LYS A 205 21.39 -28.19 7.73
C LYS A 205 21.79 -28.04 9.18
N GLU A 206 21.24 -27.05 9.89
CA GLU A 206 21.52 -26.83 11.30
C GLU A 206 20.89 -27.93 12.17
N TYR A 207 19.65 -28.35 11.85
CA TYR A 207 19.02 -29.51 12.48
C TYR A 207 19.79 -30.82 12.25
N LYS A 208 20.31 -31.07 11.04
CA LYS A 208 21.20 -32.22 10.77
C LYS A 208 22.54 -32.12 11.50
N MET A 209 23.08 -30.91 11.71
CA MET A 209 24.30 -30.71 12.49
C MET A 209 24.07 -30.97 13.99
N VAL A 210 22.94 -30.54 14.55
CA VAL A 210 22.55 -30.79 15.94
C VAL A 210 22.19 -32.26 16.17
N LEU A 211 21.44 -32.91 15.26
CA LEU A 211 21.17 -34.35 15.34
C LEU A 211 22.43 -35.21 15.23
N LYS A 212 23.41 -34.80 14.41
CA LYS A 212 24.71 -35.50 14.30
C LYS A 212 25.57 -35.32 15.56
N LYS A 213 25.31 -34.29 16.38
CA LYS A 213 25.98 -34.04 17.65
C LYS A 213 25.37 -34.82 18.83
N TYR A 214 24.10 -35.25 18.71
CA TYR A 214 23.37 -36.01 19.74
C TYR A 214 23.11 -37.47 19.38
N ARG A 215 23.47 -37.91 18.17
CA ARG A 215 23.54 -39.32 17.80
C ARG A 215 24.93 -39.84 18.17
N LEU A 216 25.03 -40.56 19.30
CA LEU A 216 26.15 -41.44 19.61
C LEU A 216 26.36 -42.44 18.47
#